data_AF-A0A9P3MCS8-F1
#
_entry.id   AF-A0A9P3MCS8-F1
#
_cell.length_a   1.000
_cell.length_b   1.000
_cell.length_c   1.000
_cell.angle_alpha   90.00
_cell.angle_beta   90.00
_cell.angle_gamma   90.00
#
_symmetry.space_group_name_H-M   'P 1'
#
loop_
_entity.id
_entity.type
_entity.pdbx_description
1 polymer ?
#
loop_
_entity_poly.entity_id
_entity_poly.type
_entity_poly.pdbx_seq_one_letter_code
_entity_poly.pdbx_strand_id
1 'polypeptide(L)'
;LGQQAARPAAHVRCGLQPHGRRYTAPRRHSHCGARHGGETASEYDGHPEAWFTQHGDKGPAFRARRYTYPNDQQAATLWYHDHAMGITRLNVAAGMAGLYIVTDPQGAEKHLLKHLPGAGYTVALAISDRRFHANGSIDYPSQGIVPSMHPHWGARVHPATPSSSVDSCGRT
;
A
#
# COMPACT_ATOMS: atom_id res chain seq x y z
N LEU A 1 10.62 3.43 -19.58
CA LEU A 1 10.00 2.29 -18.86
C LEU A 1 10.22 2.46 -17.37
N GLY A 2 9.19 2.79 -16.60
CA GLY A 2 9.26 2.80 -15.12
C GLY A 2 8.37 1.69 -14.59
N GLN A 3 8.95 0.57 -14.16
CA GLN A 3 8.19 -0.47 -13.48
C GLN A 3 7.78 0.06 -12.10
N GLN A 4 6.48 0.26 -11.86
CA GLN A 4 5.97 0.33 -10.49
C GLN A 4 6.02 -1.09 -9.92
N ALA A 5 7.18 -1.47 -9.40
CA ALA A 5 7.31 -2.71 -8.66
C ALA A 5 6.50 -2.63 -7.36
N ALA A 6 5.88 -3.74 -6.96
CA ALA A 6 5.36 -3.88 -5.61
C ALA A 6 6.47 -3.57 -4.60
N ARG A 7 6.13 -2.90 -3.49
CA ARG A 7 7.13 -2.62 -2.46
C ARG A 7 7.63 -3.95 -1.90
N PRO A 8 8.94 -4.09 -1.59
CA PRO A 8 9.48 -5.33 -1.05
C PRO A 8 8.72 -5.73 0.21
N ALA A 9 8.51 -7.03 0.38
CA ALA A 9 7.84 -7.58 1.55
C ALA A 9 8.62 -7.20 2.83
N ALA A 10 7.90 -6.72 3.84
CA ALA A 10 8.47 -6.48 5.14
C ALA A 10 8.44 -7.80 5.95
N HIS A 11 9.59 -8.42 6.20
CA HIS A 11 9.68 -9.61 7.06
C HIS A 11 9.95 -9.20 8.51
N VAL A 12 9.12 -9.67 9.45
CA VAL A 12 9.14 -9.30 10.87
C VAL A 12 8.96 -10.54 11.75
N ARG A 13 9.67 -10.61 12.88
CA ARG A 13 9.56 -11.72 13.84
C ARG A 13 8.58 -11.42 14.97
N CYS A 14 7.81 -12.43 15.38
CA CYS A 14 6.96 -12.38 16.56
C CYS A 14 7.80 -12.32 17.85
N GLY A 15 7.36 -11.53 18.83
CA GLY A 15 7.87 -11.51 20.21
C GLY A 15 9.33 -11.07 20.45
N LEU A 16 10.15 -10.86 19.40
CA LEU A 16 11.59 -10.60 19.51
C LEU A 16 11.98 -9.12 19.32
N GLN A 17 11.07 -8.18 19.60
CA GLN A 17 11.36 -6.75 19.52
C GLN A 17 11.34 -6.11 20.91
N PRO A 18 12.40 -5.39 21.34
CA PRO A 18 12.19 -4.29 22.27
C PRO A 18 11.39 -3.24 21.48
N HIS A 19 10.11 -3.04 21.81
CA HIS A 19 9.25 -1.96 21.33
C HIS A 19 9.65 -1.29 19.99
N GLY A 20 9.06 -1.74 18.88
CA GLY A 20 8.77 -0.83 17.76
C GLY A 20 9.71 -0.87 16.56
N ARG A 21 9.42 -1.78 15.62
CA ARG A 21 9.66 -1.47 14.21
C ARG A 21 8.66 -0.38 13.80
N ARG A 22 9.07 0.86 13.99
CA ARG A 22 8.21 2.01 13.74
C ARG A 22 8.14 2.26 12.23
N TYR A 23 6.99 2.01 11.64
CA TYR A 23 6.77 2.34 10.24
C TYR A 23 6.57 3.85 10.12
N THR A 24 7.47 4.52 9.39
CA THR A 24 7.28 5.91 9.00
C THR A 24 6.70 5.91 7.61
N ALA A 25 5.47 6.38 7.50
CA ALA A 25 4.81 6.48 6.23
C ALA A 25 5.54 7.44 5.27
N PRO A 26 5.65 7.10 3.96
CA PRO A 26 6.29 7.94 2.97
C PRO A 26 5.55 9.28 2.80
N ARG A 27 6.29 10.33 2.42
CA ARG A 27 5.75 11.70 2.31
C ARG A 27 4.98 11.99 1.02
N ARG A 28 4.83 11.05 0.10
CA ARG A 28 4.33 11.35 -1.25
C ARG A 28 2.83 11.01 -1.30
N HIS A 29 1.98 12.04 -1.35
CA HIS A 29 0.51 12.01 -1.40
C HIS A 29 -0.21 11.77 -0.07
N SER A 30 -1.53 12.05 -0.05
CA SER A 30 -2.43 11.77 1.07
C SER A 30 -2.33 10.30 1.45
N HIS A 31 -1.90 10.04 2.68
CA HIS A 31 -1.59 8.68 3.13
C HIS A 31 -2.31 8.31 4.42
N CYS A 32 -2.86 7.11 4.46
CA CYS A 32 -3.30 6.45 5.68
C CYS A 32 -2.97 4.96 5.56
N GLY A 33 -1.94 4.47 6.26
CA GLY A 33 -1.56 3.07 6.16
C GLY A 33 -2.43 2.18 7.04
N ALA A 34 -3.08 1.17 6.45
CA ALA A 34 -3.74 0.09 7.17
C ALA A 34 -2.92 -1.20 7.04
N ARG A 35 -2.79 -1.96 8.14
CA ARG A 35 -2.15 -3.29 8.15
C ARG A 35 -3.25 -4.34 8.26
N HIS A 36 -3.67 -4.87 7.13
CA HIS A 36 -4.76 -5.82 7.05
C HIS A 36 -4.35 -7.18 7.63
N GLY A 37 -5.21 -7.73 8.51
CA GLY A 37 -4.96 -8.96 9.28
C GLY A 37 -4.08 -8.75 10.51
N GLY A 38 -3.74 -7.50 10.82
CA GLY A 38 -2.91 -7.16 11.95
C GLY A 38 -3.68 -6.83 13.22
N GLU A 39 -3.31 -7.41 14.35
CA GLU A 39 -3.81 -7.01 15.67
C GLU A 39 -3.09 -5.72 16.08
N THR A 40 -3.80 -4.59 16.07
CA THR A 40 -3.24 -3.26 16.32
C THR A 40 -4.22 -2.38 17.06
N ALA A 41 -3.71 -1.40 17.79
CA ALA A 41 -4.55 -0.35 18.36
C ALA A 41 -5.21 0.46 17.25
N SER A 42 -6.46 0.89 17.46
CA SER A 42 -7.26 1.62 16.47
C SER A 42 -6.56 2.86 15.91
N GLU A 43 -5.78 3.56 16.73
CA GLU A 43 -4.99 4.73 16.32
C GLU A 43 -3.90 4.42 15.26
N TYR A 44 -3.51 3.15 15.12
CA TYR A 44 -2.53 2.66 14.15
C TYR A 44 -3.14 1.73 13.10
N ASP A 45 -4.47 1.55 13.08
CA ASP A 45 -5.15 0.61 12.20
C ASP A 45 -5.37 1.13 10.77
N GLY A 46 -5.16 2.43 10.56
CA GLY A 46 -5.40 3.08 9.28
C GLY A 46 -6.86 3.54 9.11
N HIS A 47 -7.44 4.12 10.18
CA HIS A 47 -8.76 4.72 10.12
C HIS A 47 -8.88 5.66 8.90
N PRO A 48 -9.92 5.58 8.06
CA PRO A 48 -9.93 6.28 6.77
C PRO A 48 -9.75 7.81 6.83
N GLU A 49 -10.18 8.42 7.93
CA GLU A 49 -10.03 9.85 8.20
C GLU A 49 -8.71 10.23 8.90
N ALA A 50 -7.81 9.28 9.13
CA ALA A 50 -6.49 9.51 9.72
C ALA A 50 -5.42 9.78 8.66
N TRP A 51 -5.81 10.42 7.56
CA TRP A 51 -4.91 10.75 6.46
C TRP A 51 -4.05 11.98 6.78
N PHE A 52 -2.90 12.10 6.10
CA PHE A 52 -2.09 13.32 6.11
C PHE A 52 -1.45 13.56 4.73
N THR A 53 -1.16 14.82 4.39
CA THR A 53 -0.53 15.22 3.13
C THR A 53 0.94 15.58 3.32
N GLN A 54 1.66 15.75 2.21
CA GLN A 54 3.02 16.26 2.19
C GLN A 54 3.12 17.73 2.66
N HIS A 55 2.03 18.48 2.55
CA HIS A 55 1.94 19.90 2.90
C HIS A 55 1.54 20.12 4.36
N GLY A 56 1.23 19.05 5.10
CA GLY A 56 0.93 19.10 6.53
C GLY A 56 -0.56 19.04 6.86
N ASP A 57 -1.44 19.02 5.86
CA ASP A 57 -2.88 18.82 6.05
C ASP A 57 -3.16 17.43 6.58
N LYS A 58 -4.24 17.31 7.37
CA LYS A 58 -4.58 16.09 8.10
C LYS A 58 -6.10 15.92 8.15
N GLY A 59 -6.55 14.67 8.15
CA GLY A 59 -7.93 14.34 8.46
C GLY A 59 -8.21 14.39 9.97
N PRO A 60 -9.49 14.43 10.37
CA PRO A 60 -9.90 14.63 11.77
C PRO A 60 -9.49 13.48 12.71
N ALA A 61 -9.30 12.27 12.17
CA ALA A 61 -8.86 11.12 12.95
C ALA A 61 -7.33 10.97 13.00
N PHE A 62 -6.57 11.91 12.42
CA PHE A 62 -5.10 11.83 12.43
C PHE A 62 -4.57 11.91 13.86
N ARG A 63 -3.68 10.97 14.24
CA ARG A 63 -3.02 10.94 15.56
C ARG A 63 -1.50 10.96 15.46
N ALA A 64 -0.92 10.16 14.56
CA ALA A 64 0.52 10.08 14.39
C ALA A 64 0.92 9.72 12.95
N ARG A 65 2.15 10.06 12.56
CA ARG A 65 2.78 9.62 11.29
C ARG A 65 3.57 8.31 11.44
N ARG A 66 3.78 7.92 12.70
CA ARG A 66 4.66 6.83 13.10
C ARG A 66 3.77 5.76 13.73
N TYR A 67 3.70 4.63 13.06
CA TYR A 67 2.84 3.52 13.46
C TYR A 67 3.64 2.53 14.30
N THR A 68 3.03 2.04 15.37
CA THR A 68 3.61 1.02 16.24
C THR A 68 2.77 -0.24 16.13
N TYR A 69 3.40 -1.33 15.70
CA TYR A 69 2.77 -2.64 15.59
C TYR A 69 3.37 -3.60 16.61
N PRO A 70 2.56 -4.23 17.48
CA PRO A 70 3.05 -5.18 18.47
C PRO A 70 3.73 -6.41 17.83
N ASN A 71 3.11 -6.98 16.79
CA ASN A 71 3.54 -8.22 16.14
C ASN A 71 3.66 -9.41 17.11
N ASP A 72 2.78 -9.48 18.10
CA ASP A 72 2.65 -10.57 19.08
C ASP A 72 1.59 -11.61 18.71
N GLN A 73 0.84 -11.37 17.63
CA GLN A 73 -0.05 -12.35 17.01
C GLN A 73 0.70 -13.56 16.41
N GLN A 74 -0.06 -14.60 16.06
CA GLN A 74 0.46 -15.78 15.36
C GLN A 74 1.15 -15.43 14.03
N ALA A 75 2.11 -16.27 13.62
CA ALA A 75 2.80 -16.12 12.34
C ALA A 75 1.79 -16.10 11.18
N ALA A 76 1.86 -15.09 10.33
CA ALA A 76 0.88 -14.87 9.27
C ALA A 76 1.48 -14.05 8.11
N THR A 77 0.91 -14.27 6.92
CA THR A 77 1.09 -13.37 5.78
C THR A 77 0.07 -12.25 5.88
N LEU A 78 0.51 -11.07 6.31
CA LEU A 78 -0.27 -9.85 6.33
C LEU A 78 0.06 -9.00 5.10
N TRP A 79 -0.65 -7.90 4.94
CA TRP A 79 -0.35 -6.90 3.94
C TRP A 79 -0.71 -5.51 4.47
N TYR A 80 0.02 -4.50 4.01
CA TYR A 80 -0.31 -3.10 4.29
C TYR A 80 -0.70 -2.40 3.00
N HIS A 81 -1.69 -1.52 3.09
CA HIS A 81 -2.12 -0.70 1.96
C HIS A 81 -2.66 0.64 2.43
N ASP A 82 -2.81 1.57 1.49
CA ASP A 82 -3.44 2.85 1.80
C ASP A 82 -4.94 2.68 2.07
N HIS A 83 -5.48 3.49 2.98
CA HIS A 83 -6.85 3.44 3.44
C HIS A 83 -7.49 4.84 3.52
N ALA A 84 -6.86 5.86 2.91
CA ALA A 84 -7.32 7.24 3.00
C ALA A 84 -8.69 7.43 2.34
N MET A 85 -9.60 8.09 3.07
CA MET A 85 -10.99 8.28 2.68
C MET A 85 -11.10 8.83 1.24
N GLY A 86 -11.92 8.16 0.41
CA GLY A 86 -12.21 8.58 -0.95
C GLY A 86 -11.11 8.34 -2.00
N ILE A 87 -9.88 7.99 -1.60
CA ILE A 87 -8.74 7.83 -2.53
C ILE A 87 -7.95 6.53 -2.35
N THR A 88 -8.30 5.66 -1.40
CA THR A 88 -7.73 4.31 -1.21
C THR A 88 -7.45 3.60 -2.53
N ARG A 89 -8.45 3.56 -3.41
CA ARG A 89 -8.39 2.85 -4.69
C ARG A 89 -7.29 3.40 -5.62
N LEU A 90 -7.13 4.72 -5.66
CA LEU A 90 -6.14 5.40 -6.52
C LEU A 90 -4.74 5.18 -5.97
N ASN A 91 -4.61 5.27 -4.65
CA ASN A 91 -3.38 5.07 -3.93
C ASN A 91 -2.86 3.62 -4.07
N VAL A 92 -3.73 2.62 -3.95
CA VAL A 92 -3.39 1.22 -4.18
C VAL A 92 -3.05 0.97 -5.65
N ALA A 93 -3.82 1.52 -6.59
CA ALA A 93 -3.52 1.43 -8.02
C ALA A 93 -2.15 2.08 -8.37
N ALA A 94 -1.75 3.14 -7.67
CA ALA A 94 -0.44 3.76 -7.81
C ALA A 94 0.70 2.97 -7.12
N GLY A 95 0.39 1.84 -6.46
CA GLY A 95 1.36 0.95 -5.84
C GLY A 95 1.53 1.08 -4.33
N MET A 96 0.62 1.77 -3.61
CA MET A 96 0.64 1.83 -2.15
C MET A 96 0.05 0.57 -1.51
N ALA A 97 0.67 -0.56 -1.80
CA ALA A 97 0.41 -1.85 -1.16
C ALA A 97 1.72 -2.66 -1.05
N GLY A 98 1.83 -3.50 -0.03
CA GLY A 98 2.96 -4.40 0.15
C GLY A 98 2.67 -5.50 1.16
N LEU A 99 3.37 -6.63 1.02
CA LEU A 99 3.25 -7.75 1.95
C LEU A 99 3.99 -7.45 3.25
N TYR A 100 3.46 -7.96 4.36
CA TYR A 100 4.02 -7.87 5.70
C TYR A 100 3.99 -9.26 6.33
N ILE A 101 5.13 -9.93 6.37
CA ILE A 101 5.22 -11.32 6.81
C ILE A 101 5.64 -11.35 8.28
N VAL A 102 4.74 -11.82 9.15
CA VAL A 102 5.04 -12.10 10.55
C VAL A 102 5.49 -13.55 10.67
N THR A 103 6.69 -13.78 11.18
CA THR A 103 7.27 -15.11 11.37
C THR A 103 7.46 -15.40 12.84
N ASP A 104 7.22 -16.62 13.29
CA ASP A 104 7.47 -17.01 14.67
C ASP A 104 8.36 -18.27 14.75
N PRO A 105 9.69 -18.10 14.65
CA PRO A 105 10.60 -19.24 14.65
C PRO A 105 10.69 -19.97 16.00
N GLN A 106 10.19 -19.37 17.08
CA GLN A 106 10.27 -19.93 18.44
C GLN A 106 8.89 -20.21 19.07
N GLY A 107 7.83 -20.00 18.30
CA GLY A 107 6.44 -20.12 18.74
C GLY A 107 5.96 -21.53 19.03
N ALA A 108 4.68 -21.62 19.38
CA ALA A 108 3.98 -22.88 19.61
C ALA A 108 4.12 -23.85 18.41
N GLU A 109 4.17 -23.30 17.19
CA GLU A 109 4.25 -24.06 15.94
C GLU A 109 5.68 -24.32 15.45
N LYS A 110 6.72 -24.01 16.24
CA LYS A 110 8.13 -24.20 15.82
C LYS A 110 8.46 -25.60 15.31
N HIS A 111 7.76 -26.61 15.85
CA HIS A 111 7.93 -28.01 15.48
C HIS A 111 7.47 -28.31 14.04
N LEU A 112 6.59 -27.49 13.47
CA LEU A 112 6.12 -27.59 12.08
C LEU A 112 7.12 -26.98 11.10
N LEU A 113 7.93 -26.00 11.53
CA LEU A 113 8.83 -25.26 10.64
C LEU A 113 9.88 -26.15 9.95
N LYS A 114 10.27 -27.27 10.58
CA LYS A 114 11.18 -28.26 9.99
C LYS A 114 10.60 -29.00 8.78
N HIS A 115 9.28 -28.94 8.60
CA HIS A 115 8.55 -29.57 7.50
C HIS A 115 8.15 -28.58 6.40
N LEU A 116 8.39 -27.28 6.60
CA LEU A 116 8.09 -26.24 5.63
C LEU A 116 9.35 -25.85 4.84
N PRO A 117 9.20 -25.39 3.58
CA PRO A 117 10.31 -24.80 2.86
C PRO A 117 10.92 -23.63 3.64
N GLY A 118 12.24 -23.66 3.85
CA GLY A 118 12.94 -22.58 4.53
C GLY A 118 12.88 -21.26 3.75
N ALA A 119 13.34 -20.17 4.36
CA ALA A 119 13.22 -18.82 3.79
C ALA A 119 13.82 -18.67 2.37
N GLY A 120 14.87 -19.42 2.03
CA GLY A 120 15.47 -19.41 0.68
C GLY A 120 14.59 -20.01 -0.43
N TYR A 121 13.53 -20.72 -0.04
CA TYR A 121 12.55 -21.35 -0.94
C TYR A 121 11.16 -20.72 -0.81
N THR A 122 11.00 -19.72 0.05
CA THR A 122 9.73 -19.01 0.24
C THR A 122 9.63 -17.87 -0.76
N VAL A 123 8.61 -17.89 -1.61
CA VAL A 123 8.34 -16.83 -2.59
C VAL A 123 7.09 -16.07 -2.16
N ALA A 124 7.23 -14.76 -1.94
CA ALA A 124 6.10 -13.88 -1.69
C ALA A 124 5.44 -13.51 -3.02
N LEU A 125 4.17 -13.88 -3.20
CA LEU A 125 3.40 -13.62 -4.41
C LEU A 125 2.23 -12.67 -4.10
N ALA A 126 2.23 -11.51 -4.75
CA ALA A 126 1.09 -10.59 -4.76
C ALA A 126 0.59 -10.45 -6.20
N ILE A 127 -0.72 -10.59 -6.39
CA ILE A 127 -1.37 -10.51 -7.70
C ILE A 127 -2.24 -9.26 -7.74
N SER A 128 -2.11 -8.47 -8.79
CA SER A 128 -2.96 -7.31 -9.05
C SER A 128 -3.22 -7.20 -10.54
N ASP A 129 -4.47 -6.92 -10.92
CA ASP A 129 -4.80 -6.55 -12.29
C ASP A 129 -4.74 -5.02 -12.46
N ARG A 130 -4.34 -4.59 -13.66
CA ARG A 130 -4.31 -3.17 -14.05
C ARG A 130 -4.61 -3.05 -15.54
N ARG A 131 -5.23 -1.95 -15.92
CA ARG A 131 -5.36 -1.54 -17.32
C ARG A 131 -4.38 -0.44 -17.62
N PHE A 132 -3.92 -0.37 -18.86
CA PHE A 132 -2.95 0.62 -19.31
C PHE A 132 -3.37 1.20 -20.65
N HIS A 133 -3.14 2.49 -20.82
CA HIS A 133 -3.17 3.12 -22.13
C HIS A 133 -1.93 2.72 -22.95
N ALA A 134 -1.98 2.94 -24.27
CA ALA A 134 -0.87 2.62 -25.17
C ALA A 134 0.45 3.33 -24.83
N ASN A 135 0.38 4.48 -24.14
CA ASN A 135 1.55 5.23 -23.65
C ASN A 135 2.11 4.69 -22.31
N GLY A 136 1.54 3.62 -21.76
CA GLY A 136 1.96 2.98 -20.51
C GLY A 136 1.43 3.63 -19.22
N SER A 137 0.59 4.67 -19.30
CA SER A 137 -0.08 5.20 -18.11
C SER A 137 -1.21 4.26 -17.67
N ILE A 138 -1.47 4.18 -16.37
CA ILE A 138 -2.58 3.39 -15.83
C ILE A 138 -3.90 3.95 -16.36
N ASP A 139 -4.70 3.09 -16.98
CA ASP A 139 -6.10 3.37 -17.31
C ASP A 139 -6.95 3.06 -16.08
N TYR A 140 -7.50 4.12 -15.48
CA TYR A 140 -8.26 4.03 -14.25
C TYR A 140 -9.65 4.67 -14.45
N PRO A 141 -10.72 3.88 -14.56
CA PRO A 141 -12.03 4.40 -14.91
C PRO A 141 -12.57 5.36 -13.83
N SER A 142 -13.00 6.53 -14.27
CA SER A 142 -13.57 7.57 -13.42
C SER A 142 -15.06 7.36 -13.09
N GLN A 143 -15.72 6.46 -13.82
CA GLN A 143 -17.12 6.07 -13.62
C GLN A 143 -17.19 4.65 -13.06
N GLY A 144 -18.06 4.46 -12.06
CA GLY A 144 -18.33 3.12 -11.51
C GLY A 144 -19.20 2.27 -12.44
N ILE A 145 -19.27 0.97 -12.15
CA ILE A 145 -20.10 0.00 -12.88
C ILE A 145 -21.60 0.36 -12.79
N VAL A 146 -22.00 1.05 -11.71
CA VAL A 146 -23.36 1.56 -11.49
C VAL A 146 -23.32 3.08 -11.35
N PRO A 147 -23.34 3.86 -12.46
CA PRO A 147 -23.15 5.31 -12.42
C PRO A 147 -24.15 6.07 -11.54
N SER A 148 -25.34 5.54 -11.29
CA SER A 148 -26.34 6.16 -10.40
C SER A 148 -25.96 6.10 -8.91
N MET A 149 -25.25 5.05 -8.48
CA MET A 149 -24.74 4.92 -7.10
C MET A 149 -23.31 5.42 -6.96
N HIS A 150 -22.57 5.40 -8.07
CA HIS A 150 -21.13 5.55 -8.15
C HIS A 150 -20.72 6.55 -9.24
N PRO A 151 -21.31 7.76 -9.27
CA PRO A 151 -21.25 8.64 -10.42
C PRO A 151 -19.83 9.12 -10.71
N HIS A 152 -19.01 9.31 -9.67
CA HIS A 152 -17.65 9.81 -9.81
C HIS A 152 -16.77 9.18 -8.74
N TRP A 153 -15.81 8.36 -9.17
CA TRP A 153 -14.79 7.83 -8.27
C TRP A 153 -13.38 8.31 -8.62
N GLY A 154 -13.21 9.08 -9.70
CA GLY A 154 -11.92 9.62 -10.11
C GLY A 154 -11.64 10.97 -9.46
N ALA A 155 -10.57 11.07 -8.67
CA ALA A 155 -9.76 12.28 -8.71
C ALA A 155 -8.92 12.18 -9.98
N ARG A 156 -8.93 13.22 -10.83
CA ARG A 156 -8.03 13.31 -11.98
C ARG A 156 -6.60 13.42 -11.43
N VAL A 157 -5.84 12.33 -11.46
CA VAL A 157 -4.45 12.33 -10.98
C VAL A 157 -3.59 13.00 -12.05
N HIS A 158 -3.38 14.31 -11.86
CA HIS A 158 -2.64 15.29 -12.69
C HIS A 158 -3.38 15.91 -13.91
N PRO A 159 -3.32 17.25 -14.10
CA PRO A 159 -3.37 17.82 -15.43
C PRO A 159 -2.05 17.45 -16.13
N ALA A 160 -2.13 16.94 -17.35
CA ALA A 160 -0.99 17.02 -18.25
C ALA A 160 -0.53 18.48 -18.26
N THR A 161 0.73 18.74 -17.94
CA THR A 161 1.39 19.96 -18.37
C THR A 161 1.09 20.10 -19.86
N PRO A 162 0.56 21.23 -20.37
CA PRO A 162 0.37 21.38 -21.80
C PRO A 162 1.76 21.24 -22.42
N SER A 163 1.93 20.22 -23.26
CA SER A 163 3.12 20.12 -24.09
C SER A 163 3.13 21.36 -24.96
N SER A 164 4.02 22.31 -24.66
CA SER A 164 4.42 23.30 -25.64
C SER A 164 4.90 22.55 -26.87
N SER A 165 4.27 22.89 -28.00
CA SER A 165 4.68 22.57 -29.36
C SER A 165 6.20 22.47 -29.51
N VAL A 166 6.66 21.35 -30.08
CA VAL A 166 7.89 21.30 -30.87
C VAL A 166 7.67 20.40 -32.07
N ASP A 167 8.18 20.90 -33.17
CA ASP A 167 7.75 20.68 -34.54
C ASP A 167 7.91 19.27 -35.10
N SER A 168 7.08 19.05 -36.12
CA SER A 168 7.18 18.01 -37.14
C SER A 168 8.61 17.74 -37.60
N CYS A 169 9.06 16.49 -37.46
CA CYS A 169 10.09 15.94 -38.34
C CYS A 169 9.39 15.03 -39.36
N GLY A 170 9.09 15.61 -40.52
CA GLY A 170 8.67 14.88 -41.70
C GLY A 170 9.80 13.98 -42.19
N ARG A 171 9.40 12.79 -42.66
CA ARG A 171 10.28 11.80 -43.28
C ARG A 171 10.01 11.81 -44.78
N THR A 172 10.95 12.37 -45.56
CA THR A 172 11.48 11.92 -46.86
C THR A 172 12.64 12.83 -47.23
#